data_AF-A0A7V1Y4E3-F1
#
_entry.id   AF-A0A7V1Y4E3-F1
#
_cell.length_a   1.000
_cell.length_b   1.000
_cell.length_c   1.000
_cell.angle_alpha   90.00
_cell.angle_beta   90.00
_cell.angle_gamma   90.00
#
_symmetry.space_group_name_H-M   'P 1'
#
loop_
_entity.id
_entity.type
_entity.pdbx_description
1 polymer ?
#
loop_
_entity_poly.entity_id
_entity_poly.type
_entity_poly.pdbx_seq_one_letter_code
_entity_poly.pdbx_strand_id
1 'polypeptide(L)'
;MAMLTSTSFSSFRCMFAVASCGKEKCCFAGTLTSCIRWPIGPRRRSRILEGSTTTILIRLPVLDRERILAKFDELDGYLQELRQVVPASFADYMGKVETRRACERLLQLSVQCVLDICALFVSGLRLGLPAEEDDLFEKLERAGVLSSKLSETLKTMKGFRNILVHEYGAVDNAVVYKMGTTRFDDFQAIKKELLHSLQERAK
;
A
#
# COMPACT_ATOMS: atom_id res chain seq x y z
N MET A 1 -46.58 -27.30 41.10
CA MET A 1 -46.76 -26.76 39.73
C MET A 1 -45.35 -26.48 39.20
N ALA A 2 -44.67 -27.48 38.64
CA ALA A 2 -44.69 -27.87 37.22
C ALA A 2 -44.11 -26.77 36.32
N MET A 3 -43.12 -26.98 35.43
CA MET A 3 -42.31 -28.14 35.06
C MET A 3 -41.20 -27.60 34.11
N LEU A 4 -39.97 -28.14 34.27
CA LEU A 4 -39.02 -28.64 33.23
C LEU A 4 -38.59 -27.70 32.07
N THR A 5 -37.37 -27.68 31.50
CA THR A 5 -36.09 -28.45 31.56
C THR A 5 -35.13 -27.73 30.58
N SER A 6 -33.85 -27.48 30.93
CA SER A 6 -32.62 -28.16 30.41
C SER A 6 -32.45 -28.14 28.87
N THR A 7 -31.30 -28.00 28.20
CA THR A 7 -29.88 -28.33 28.44
C THR A 7 -29.17 -27.81 27.17
N SER A 8 -28.14 -26.96 27.23
CA SER A 8 -26.70 -27.27 27.20
C SER A 8 -26.13 -27.94 25.93
N PHE A 9 -24.90 -27.49 25.60
CA PHE A 9 -23.79 -28.21 24.94
C PHE A 9 -23.54 -28.06 23.41
N SER A 10 -22.65 -27.11 23.12
CA SER A 10 -21.30 -27.26 22.50
C SER A 10 -21.07 -27.98 21.16
N SER A 11 -20.21 -27.31 20.39
CA SER A 11 -18.97 -27.83 19.77
C SER A 11 -18.99 -28.38 18.34
N PHE A 12 -17.81 -28.21 17.73
CA PHE A 12 -17.26 -28.70 16.47
C PHE A 12 -17.52 -27.87 15.18
N ARG A 13 -16.53 -27.11 14.67
CA ARG A 13 -15.28 -27.44 13.93
C ARG A 13 -15.53 -27.68 12.43
N CYS A 14 -14.82 -26.89 11.62
CA CYS A 14 -14.15 -27.24 10.35
C CYS A 14 -14.90 -28.06 9.28
N MET A 15 -14.99 -27.52 8.07
CA MET A 15 -14.15 -27.86 6.91
C MET A 15 -14.90 -27.59 5.59
N PHE A 16 -14.20 -26.89 4.69
CA PHE A 16 -14.14 -27.13 3.25
C PHE A 16 -15.30 -27.86 2.56
N ALA A 17 -15.97 -27.16 1.65
CA ALA A 17 -16.38 -27.75 0.38
C ALA A 17 -16.50 -26.66 -0.71
N VAL A 18 -15.49 -26.62 -1.56
CA VAL A 18 -15.59 -26.11 -2.93
C VAL A 18 -16.64 -26.95 -3.65
N ALA A 19 -17.69 -26.32 -4.17
CA ALA A 19 -18.60 -26.95 -5.12
C ALA A 19 -18.91 -25.98 -6.25
N SER A 20 -18.17 -26.17 -7.34
CA SER A 20 -18.57 -25.76 -8.68
C SER A 20 -19.98 -26.24 -8.99
N CYS A 21 -20.88 -25.33 -9.35
CA CYS A 21 -22.02 -25.63 -10.20
C CYS A 21 -22.31 -24.35 -10.98
N GLY A 22 -22.04 -24.28 -12.28
CA GLY A 22 -22.64 -25.18 -13.25
C GLY A 22 -23.97 -24.58 -13.63
N LYS A 23 -24.03 -23.99 -14.83
CA LYS A 23 -25.20 -23.36 -15.42
C LYS A 23 -26.46 -24.20 -15.20
N GLU A 24 -27.56 -23.57 -14.78
CA GLU A 24 -28.88 -23.59 -15.42
C GLU A 24 -30.00 -23.26 -14.43
N LYS A 25 -30.68 -22.13 -14.70
CA LYS A 25 -32.11 -21.87 -14.49
C LYS A 25 -32.77 -22.44 -13.21
N CYS A 26 -32.96 -21.57 -12.21
CA CYS A 26 -34.14 -21.63 -11.35
C CYS A 26 -34.84 -20.27 -11.38
N CYS A 27 -35.94 -20.19 -12.13
CA CYS A 27 -37.01 -19.24 -11.85
C CYS A 27 -37.80 -19.79 -10.66
N PHE A 28 -37.96 -19.01 -9.59
CA PHE A 28 -39.05 -19.20 -8.64
C PHE A 28 -39.71 -17.85 -8.37
N ALA A 29 -41.04 -17.87 -8.38
CA ALA A 29 -41.92 -16.71 -8.38
C ALA A 29 -42.21 -16.19 -6.96
N GLY A 30 -42.54 -14.89 -6.88
CA GLY A 30 -43.03 -14.18 -5.68
C GLY A 30 -41.89 -13.56 -4.87
N THR A 31 -41.79 -12.26 -4.60
CA THR A 31 -42.79 -11.19 -4.55
C THR A 31 -42.06 -9.86 -4.78
N LEU A 32 -42.74 -8.91 -5.42
CA LEU A 32 -42.25 -7.59 -5.81
C LEU A 32 -41.60 -6.82 -4.66
N THR A 33 -40.30 -6.51 -4.78
CA THR A 33 -39.74 -5.26 -4.24
C THR A 33 -38.64 -4.79 -5.20
N SER A 34 -38.71 -3.50 -5.52
CA SER A 34 -37.95 -2.77 -6.52
C SER A 34 -36.43 -3.04 -6.48
N CYS A 35 -35.95 -3.94 -7.33
CA CYS A 35 -34.55 -4.01 -7.73
C CYS A 35 -34.38 -3.16 -8.98
N ILE A 36 -33.65 -2.06 -8.83
CA ILE A 36 -33.25 -1.15 -9.91
C ILE A 36 -32.57 -1.98 -11.00
N ARG A 37 -33.28 -2.12 -12.12
CA ARG A 37 -32.85 -2.86 -13.30
C ARG A 37 -31.77 -2.06 -14.02
N TRP A 38 -30.51 -2.40 -13.77
CA TRP A 38 -29.41 -1.98 -14.63
C TRP A 38 -29.67 -2.52 -16.05
N PRO A 39 -29.57 -1.67 -17.10
CA PRO A 39 -29.77 -2.15 -18.46
C PRO A 39 -28.59 -3.07 -18.84
N ILE A 40 -28.90 -4.36 -18.97
CA ILE A 40 -28.02 -5.34 -19.59
C ILE A 40 -27.89 -4.93 -21.06
N GLY A 41 -26.83 -4.20 -21.39
CA GLY A 41 -26.47 -3.86 -22.77
C GLY A 41 -26.27 -5.14 -23.60
N PRO A 42 -26.47 -5.07 -24.93
CA PRO A 42 -26.46 -6.25 -25.79
C PRO A 42 -25.11 -6.97 -25.71
N ARG A 43 -25.18 -8.26 -25.37
CA ARG A 43 -24.07 -9.22 -25.38
C ARG A 43 -23.58 -9.36 -26.83
N ARG A 44 -22.62 -8.53 -27.24
CA ARG A 44 -22.00 -8.59 -28.58
C ARG A 44 -21.34 -9.96 -28.75
N ARG A 45 -21.89 -10.73 -29.69
CA ARG A 45 -21.33 -11.98 -30.22
C ARG A 45 -19.90 -11.71 -30.69
N SER A 46 -18.93 -12.43 -30.11
CA SER A 46 -17.53 -12.42 -30.54
C SER A 46 -17.44 -12.85 -32.00
N ARG A 47 -17.13 -11.90 -32.89
CA ARG A 47 -16.65 -12.21 -34.22
C ARG A 47 -15.16 -12.49 -34.09
N ILE A 48 -14.80 -13.76 -34.11
CA ILE A 48 -13.42 -14.21 -34.31
C ILE A 48 -13.07 -13.75 -35.73
N LEU A 49 -12.17 -12.78 -35.85
CA LEU A 49 -11.42 -12.53 -37.07
C LEU A 49 -9.99 -12.95 -36.78
N GLU A 50 -9.61 -14.05 -37.41
CA GLU A 50 -8.24 -14.53 -37.49
C GLU A 50 -7.39 -13.52 -38.27
N GLY A 51 -6.12 -13.39 -37.89
CA GLY A 51 -5.09 -12.79 -38.76
C GLY A 51 -4.74 -11.34 -38.47
N SER A 52 -3.98 -11.11 -37.41
CA SER A 52 -2.74 -10.34 -37.56
C SER A 52 -1.76 -10.84 -36.51
N THR A 53 -0.64 -11.41 -36.95
CA THR A 53 0.59 -11.48 -36.16
C THR A 53 1.07 -10.05 -35.96
N THR A 54 0.32 -9.28 -35.17
CA THR A 54 0.88 -8.11 -34.52
C THR A 54 1.89 -8.68 -33.56
N THR A 55 3.17 -8.63 -33.94
CA THR A 55 4.27 -8.76 -33.00
C THR A 55 3.97 -7.76 -31.89
N ILE A 56 3.35 -8.24 -30.81
CA ILE A 56 3.24 -7.49 -29.58
C ILE A 56 4.69 -7.39 -29.15
N LEU A 57 5.34 -6.29 -29.55
CA LEU A 57 6.51 -5.80 -28.87
C LEU A 57 6.04 -5.58 -27.44
N ILE A 58 6.17 -6.62 -26.62
CA ILE A 58 6.14 -6.50 -25.18
C ILE A 58 7.29 -5.55 -24.93
N ARG A 59 7.00 -4.25 -24.86
CA ARG A 59 7.96 -3.23 -24.47
C ARG A 59 8.56 -3.78 -23.18
N LEU A 60 9.83 -4.17 -23.23
CA LEU A 60 10.58 -4.50 -22.02
C LEU A 60 10.35 -3.30 -21.09
N PRO A 61 9.83 -3.51 -19.88
CA PRO A 61 9.50 -2.39 -19.03
C PRO A 61 10.83 -1.76 -18.69
N VAL A 62 11.01 -0.57 -19.22
CA VAL A 62 12.12 0.28 -18.86
C VAL A 62 11.68 0.91 -17.55
N LEU A 63 12.52 0.79 -16.54
CA LEU A 63 12.35 1.51 -15.28
C LEU A 63 12.14 2.99 -15.61
N ASP A 64 10.95 3.51 -15.33
CA ASP A 64 10.55 4.86 -15.71
C ASP A 64 11.26 5.89 -14.82
N ARG A 65 12.43 6.32 -15.29
CA ARG A 65 13.34 7.21 -14.56
C ARG A 65 12.68 8.53 -14.24
N GLU A 66 11.99 9.12 -15.20
CA GLU A 66 11.34 10.42 -15.03
C GLU A 66 10.30 10.33 -13.91
N ARG A 67 9.49 9.27 -13.91
CA ARG A 67 8.50 9.06 -12.87
C ARG A 67 9.11 8.83 -11.49
N ILE A 68 10.22 8.10 -11.40
CA ILE A 68 10.93 7.86 -10.13
C ILE A 68 11.58 9.15 -9.62
N LEU A 69 12.25 9.92 -10.49
CA LEU A 69 12.88 11.19 -10.12
C LEU A 69 11.85 12.22 -9.67
N ALA A 70 10.71 12.32 -10.37
CA ALA A 70 9.61 13.18 -9.95
C ALA A 70 9.10 12.83 -8.54
N LYS A 71 9.06 11.54 -8.19
CA LYS A 71 8.73 11.11 -6.82
C LYS A 71 9.80 11.47 -5.80
N PHE A 72 11.07 11.44 -6.15
CA PHE A 72 12.12 11.93 -5.26
C PHE A 72 12.02 13.45 -5.03
N ASP A 73 11.66 14.22 -6.05
CA ASP A 73 11.43 15.66 -5.90
C ASP A 73 10.21 15.95 -5.00
N GLU A 74 9.12 15.19 -5.15
CA GLU A 74 7.97 15.26 -4.22
C GLU A 74 8.40 14.95 -2.77
N LEU A 75 9.20 13.89 -2.56
CA LEU A 75 9.71 13.53 -1.24
C LEU A 75 10.57 14.64 -0.64
N ASP A 76 11.47 15.24 -1.43
CA ASP A 76 12.31 16.34 -0.96
C ASP A 76 11.47 17.55 -0.53
N GLY A 77 10.41 17.86 -1.27
CA GLY A 77 9.45 18.90 -0.91
C GLY A 77 8.83 18.65 0.46
N TYR A 78 8.29 17.45 0.70
CA TYR A 78 7.70 17.09 2.00
C TYR A 78 8.71 17.13 3.14
N LEU A 79 9.93 16.68 2.90
CA LEU A 79 11.01 16.71 3.87
C LEU A 79 11.45 18.15 4.20
N GLN A 80 11.46 19.03 3.21
CA GLN A 80 11.75 20.46 3.41
C GLN A 80 10.65 21.15 4.21
N GLU A 81 9.38 20.92 3.88
CA GLU A 81 8.24 21.43 4.65
C GLU A 81 8.28 20.92 6.09
N LEU A 82 8.57 19.62 6.30
CA LEU A 82 8.67 19.03 7.62
C LEU A 82 9.74 19.73 8.47
N ARG A 83 10.92 20.04 7.90
CA ARG A 83 11.97 20.79 8.59
C ARG A 83 11.54 22.20 9.01
N GLN A 84 10.63 22.84 8.27
CA GLN A 84 10.15 24.18 8.58
C GLN A 84 9.06 24.16 9.66
N VAL A 85 8.24 23.10 9.69
CA VAL A 85 7.12 22.97 10.61
C VAL A 85 7.54 22.42 11.96
N VAL A 86 8.52 21.49 12.00
CA VAL A 86 8.97 20.86 13.25
C VAL A 86 9.66 21.91 14.15
N PRO A 87 9.15 22.13 15.38
CA PRO A 87 9.73 23.10 16.29
C PRO A 87 10.99 22.55 16.99
N ALA A 88 11.85 23.47 17.46
CA ALA A 88 13.10 23.12 18.13
C ALA A 88 12.90 22.45 19.49
N SER A 89 11.75 22.64 20.14
CA SER A 89 11.44 22.04 21.44
C SER A 89 10.18 21.17 21.40
N PHE A 90 10.17 20.10 22.20
CA PHE A 90 8.99 19.26 22.37
C PHE A 90 7.83 19.99 23.06
N ALA A 91 8.12 20.97 23.91
CA ALA A 91 7.10 21.79 24.57
C ALA A 91 6.32 22.63 23.56
N ASP A 92 7.02 23.26 22.61
CA ASP A 92 6.38 24.03 21.53
C ASP A 92 5.57 23.13 20.59
N TYR A 93 6.07 21.91 20.35
CA TYR A 93 5.33 20.88 19.60
C TYR A 93 4.00 20.55 20.28
N MET A 94 4.01 20.31 21.60
CA MET A 94 2.80 20.00 22.36
C MET A 94 1.82 21.18 22.45
N GLY A 95 2.31 22.41 22.45
CA GLY A 95 1.51 23.63 22.59
C GLY A 95 0.65 24.00 21.38
N LYS A 96 0.93 23.45 20.19
CA LYS A 96 0.28 23.85 18.93
C LYS A 96 -0.31 22.65 18.18
N VAL A 97 -1.63 22.53 18.19
CA VAL A 97 -2.33 21.40 17.54
C VAL A 97 -2.07 21.40 16.03
N GLU A 98 -2.10 22.56 15.40
CA GLU A 98 -1.84 22.77 13.98
C GLU A 98 -0.46 22.25 13.56
N THR A 99 0.59 22.54 14.36
CA THR A 99 1.95 22.07 14.12
C THR A 99 2.04 20.55 14.21
N ARG A 100 1.38 19.94 15.21
CA ARG A 100 1.36 18.48 15.36
C ARG A 100 0.67 17.80 14.18
N ARG A 101 -0.52 18.28 13.80
CA ARG A 101 -1.27 17.75 12.66
C ARG A 101 -0.50 17.90 11.35
N ALA A 102 0.18 19.02 11.15
CA ALA A 102 1.03 19.22 9.99
C ALA A 102 2.22 18.24 9.98
N CYS A 103 2.91 18.03 11.10
CA CYS A 103 4.00 17.06 11.22
C CYS A 103 3.53 15.62 10.94
N GLU A 104 2.41 15.19 11.56
CA GLU A 104 1.79 13.89 11.34
C GLU A 104 1.53 13.65 9.85
N ARG A 105 0.91 14.64 9.18
CA ARG A 105 0.56 14.55 7.77
C ARG A 105 1.80 14.51 6.87
N LEU A 106 2.78 15.36 7.12
CA LEU A 106 4.02 15.41 6.33
C LEU A 106 4.82 14.12 6.46
N LEU A 107 4.90 13.54 7.66
CA LEU A 107 5.52 12.22 7.87
C LEU A 107 4.76 11.12 7.13
N GLN A 108 3.43 11.11 7.19
CA GLN A 108 2.61 10.14 6.45
C GLN A 108 2.86 10.24 4.94
N LEU A 109 2.88 11.45 4.38
CA LEU A 109 3.14 11.70 2.96
C LEU A 109 4.56 11.27 2.56
N SER A 110 5.55 11.57 3.40
CA SER A 110 6.95 11.20 3.16
C SER A 110 7.10 9.68 3.10
N VAL A 111 6.53 8.95 4.06
CA VAL A 111 6.57 7.48 4.08
C VAL A 111 5.82 6.90 2.87
N GLN A 112 4.63 7.41 2.55
CA GLN A 112 3.87 6.94 1.39
C GLN A 112 4.64 7.15 0.07
N CYS A 113 5.29 8.30 -0.09
CA CYS A 113 6.06 8.60 -1.28
C CYS A 113 7.22 7.61 -1.47
N VAL A 114 7.93 7.26 -0.39
CA VAL A 114 8.99 6.24 -0.43
C VAL A 114 8.43 4.86 -0.82
N LEU A 115 7.25 4.49 -0.32
CA LEU A 115 6.59 3.23 -0.67
C LEU A 115 6.18 3.20 -2.14
N ASP A 116 5.66 4.32 -2.67
CA ASP A 116 5.30 4.45 -4.07
C ASP A 116 6.54 4.31 -4.97
N ILE A 117 7.68 4.90 -4.57
CA ILE A 117 8.96 4.71 -5.27
C ILE A 117 9.35 3.22 -5.26
N CYS A 118 9.28 2.54 -4.11
CA CYS A 118 9.55 1.11 -4.02
C CYS A 118 8.66 0.29 -4.96
N ALA A 119 7.37 0.62 -5.05
CA ALA A 119 6.44 -0.03 -5.96
C ALA A 119 6.79 0.22 -7.44
N LEU A 120 7.25 1.42 -7.80
CA LEU A 120 7.77 1.72 -9.14
C LEU A 120 8.99 0.87 -9.47
N PHE A 121 9.92 0.68 -8.53
CA PHE A 121 11.06 -0.22 -8.74
C PHE A 121 10.63 -1.68 -8.93
N VAL A 122 9.74 -2.20 -8.07
CA VAL A 122 9.24 -3.59 -8.19
C VAL A 122 8.55 -3.83 -9.53
N SER A 123 7.70 -2.89 -9.95
CA SER A 123 6.99 -2.94 -11.23
C SER A 123 7.96 -2.83 -12.42
N GLY A 124 8.86 -1.85 -12.38
CA GLY A 124 9.85 -1.62 -13.44
C GLY A 124 10.84 -2.76 -13.62
N LEU A 125 11.22 -3.43 -12.53
CA LEU A 125 12.13 -4.58 -12.55
C LEU A 125 11.42 -5.93 -12.73
N ARG A 126 10.08 -5.96 -12.86
CA ARG A 126 9.25 -7.19 -12.95
C ARG A 126 9.52 -8.20 -11.83
N LEU A 127 9.65 -7.76 -10.58
CA LEU A 127 9.93 -8.66 -9.44
C LEU A 127 8.70 -9.48 -8.97
N GLY A 128 7.66 -9.54 -9.81
CA GLY A 128 6.37 -10.16 -9.51
C GLY A 128 5.40 -9.21 -8.81
N LEU A 129 4.14 -9.63 -8.73
CA LEU A 129 3.10 -8.88 -8.02
C LEU A 129 3.35 -9.00 -6.50
N PRO A 130 3.38 -7.88 -5.77
CA PRO A 130 3.43 -7.91 -4.31
C PRO A 130 2.09 -8.37 -3.76
N ALA A 131 2.09 -9.30 -2.80
CA ALA A 131 0.88 -9.66 -2.07
C ALA A 131 0.50 -8.61 -1.02
N GLU A 132 1.53 -8.05 -0.37
CA GLU A 132 1.44 -7.06 0.71
C GLU A 132 2.53 -6.00 0.51
N GLU A 133 2.43 -4.87 1.19
CA GLU A 133 3.49 -3.84 1.12
C GLU A 133 4.85 -4.34 1.62
N ASP A 134 4.90 -5.28 2.57
CA ASP A 134 6.17 -5.80 3.08
C ASP A 134 6.91 -6.65 2.02
N ASP A 135 6.16 -7.27 1.10
CA ASP A 135 6.69 -8.03 -0.02
C ASP A 135 7.42 -7.11 -1.03
N LEU A 136 7.10 -5.81 -1.07
CA LEU A 136 7.86 -4.84 -1.86
C LEU A 136 9.32 -4.81 -1.42
N PHE A 137 9.57 -4.72 -0.12
CA PHE A 137 10.93 -4.59 0.41
C PHE A 137 11.72 -5.88 0.24
N GLU A 138 11.10 -7.04 0.48
CA GLU A 138 11.76 -8.33 0.29
C GLU A 138 12.15 -8.58 -1.15
N LYS A 139 11.29 -8.19 -2.11
CA LYS A 139 11.61 -8.25 -3.53
C LYS A 139 12.80 -7.35 -3.88
N LEU A 140 12.80 -6.11 -3.38
CA LEU A 140 13.88 -5.15 -3.65
C LEU A 140 15.21 -5.58 -3.04
N GLU A 141 15.18 -6.14 -1.84
CA GLU A 141 16.35 -6.72 -1.17
C GLU A 141 16.92 -7.90 -1.97
N ARG A 142 16.07 -8.85 -2.38
CA ARG A 142 16.49 -9.98 -3.24
C ARG A 142 17.04 -9.54 -4.60
N ALA A 143 16.53 -8.43 -5.13
CA ALA A 143 17.01 -7.85 -6.38
C ALA A 143 18.29 -6.99 -6.22
N GLY A 144 18.83 -6.88 -5.00
CA GLY A 144 20.01 -6.07 -4.69
C GLY A 144 19.79 -4.57 -4.84
N VAL A 145 18.54 -4.11 -4.77
CA VAL A 145 18.19 -2.67 -4.85
C VAL A 145 18.30 -2.00 -3.49
N LEU A 146 18.00 -2.74 -2.41
CA LEU A 146 18.07 -2.28 -1.04
C LEU A 146 18.89 -3.24 -0.19
N SER A 147 19.61 -2.70 0.79
CA SER A 147 20.26 -3.50 1.83
C SER A 147 19.23 -4.02 2.85
N SER A 148 19.53 -5.15 3.47
CA SER A 148 18.68 -5.77 4.50
C SER A 148 18.33 -4.78 5.63
N LYS A 149 19.31 -3.97 6.06
CA LYS A 149 19.12 -2.91 7.06
C LYS A 149 18.09 -1.86 6.65
N LEU A 150 18.11 -1.41 5.39
CA LEU A 150 17.16 -0.40 4.92
C LEU A 150 15.79 -1.00 4.63
N SER A 151 15.73 -2.28 4.22
CA SER A 151 14.51 -3.07 4.12
C SER A 151 13.78 -3.16 5.47
N GLU A 152 14.49 -3.45 6.56
CA GLU A 152 13.94 -3.44 7.93
C GLU A 152 13.48 -2.04 8.38
N THR A 153 14.25 -1.01 8.01
CA THR A 153 13.92 0.38 8.32
C THR A 153 12.59 0.78 7.64
N LEU A 154 12.40 0.41 6.37
CA LEU A 154 11.17 0.64 5.63
C LEU A 154 9.96 -0.09 6.23
N LYS A 155 10.12 -1.35 6.67
CA LYS A 155 9.08 -2.09 7.39
C LYS A 155 8.65 -1.33 8.66
N THR A 156 9.62 -0.77 9.39
CA THR A 156 9.35 0.05 10.58
C THR A 156 8.60 1.35 10.24
N MET A 157 9.00 2.02 9.16
CA MET A 157 8.35 3.26 8.70
C MET A 157 6.91 3.03 8.23
N LYS A 158 6.67 1.93 7.50
CA LYS A 158 5.32 1.48 7.13
C LYS A 158 4.47 1.24 8.38
N GLY A 159 5.00 0.50 9.36
CA GLY A 159 4.31 0.26 10.63
C GLY A 159 3.93 1.55 11.34
N PHE A 160 4.85 2.51 11.39
CA PHE A 160 4.58 3.85 11.94
C PHE A 160 3.45 4.58 11.18
N ARG A 161 3.47 4.58 9.84
CA ARG A 161 2.38 5.15 9.02
C ARG A 161 1.04 4.45 9.33
N ASN A 162 1.02 3.14 9.52
CA ASN A 162 -0.20 2.40 9.85
C ASN A 162 -0.77 2.84 11.21
N ILE A 163 0.09 3.02 12.21
CA ILE A 163 -0.31 3.54 13.52
C ILE A 163 -0.89 4.96 13.38
N LEU A 164 -0.21 5.84 12.63
CA LEU A 164 -0.70 7.21 12.37
C LEU A 164 -2.08 7.24 11.70
N VAL A 165 -2.36 6.30 10.80
CA VAL A 165 -3.58 6.28 9.97
C VAL A 165 -4.73 5.53 10.62
N HIS A 166 -4.47 4.50 11.42
CA HIS A 166 -5.52 3.64 11.95
C HIS A 166 -5.81 3.85 13.43
N GLU A 167 -4.84 4.35 14.21
CA GLU A 167 -4.95 4.49 15.66
C GLU A 167 -5.11 5.95 16.10
N TYR A 168 -5.88 6.77 15.37
CA TYR A 168 -6.03 8.23 15.55
C TYR A 168 -6.17 8.75 17.02
N GLY A 169 -6.50 7.92 18.00
CA GLY A 169 -6.58 8.26 19.44
C GLY A 169 -5.39 7.86 20.32
N ALA A 170 -4.43 7.05 19.85
CA ALA A 170 -3.35 6.47 20.66
C ALA A 170 -1.93 6.79 20.17
N VAL A 171 -1.78 7.67 19.17
CA VAL A 171 -0.47 8.07 18.67
C VAL A 171 0.30 8.84 19.74
N ASP A 172 1.45 8.30 20.16
CA ASP A 172 2.37 8.98 21.07
C ASP A 172 3.06 10.15 20.35
N ASN A 173 2.72 11.37 20.78
CA ASN A 173 3.28 12.62 20.28
C ASN A 173 4.82 12.68 20.39
N ALA A 174 5.40 12.02 21.40
CA ALA A 174 6.85 11.95 21.55
C ALA A 174 7.49 11.12 20.43
N VAL A 175 6.82 10.05 19.99
CA VAL A 175 7.29 9.21 18.87
C VAL A 175 7.23 10.00 17.55
N VAL A 176 6.16 10.74 17.30
CA VAL A 176 6.02 11.58 16.09
C VAL A 176 7.09 12.67 16.05
N TYR A 177 7.29 13.36 17.17
CA TYR A 177 8.33 14.39 17.27
C TYR A 177 9.74 13.81 17.06
N LYS A 178 10.03 12.65 17.64
CA LYS A 178 11.31 11.95 17.46
C LYS A 178 11.51 11.49 16.01
N MET A 179 10.46 11.00 15.35
CA MET A 179 10.48 10.65 13.93
C MET A 179 10.85 11.88 13.07
N GLY A 180 10.18 13.02 13.29
CA GLY A 180 10.42 14.25 12.53
C GLY A 180 11.81 14.87 12.74
N THR A 181 12.47 14.59 13.86
CA THR A 181 13.78 15.17 14.21
C THR A 181 14.96 14.22 14.01
N THR A 182 14.81 12.94 14.36
CA THR A 182 15.93 11.98 14.45
C THR A 182 16.02 11.04 13.25
N ARG A 183 14.89 10.74 12.61
CA ARG A 183 14.83 9.76 11.50
C ARG A 183 14.85 10.39 10.12
N PHE A 184 15.18 11.68 10.04
CA PHE A 184 15.39 12.36 8.76
C PHE A 184 16.47 11.67 7.92
N ASP A 185 17.52 11.18 8.58
CA ASP A 185 18.65 10.53 7.92
C ASP A 185 18.27 9.19 7.28
N ASP A 186 17.24 8.50 7.79
CA ASP A 186 16.76 7.25 7.24
C ASP A 186 16.19 7.47 5.82
N PHE A 187 15.41 8.53 5.62
CA PHE A 187 14.89 8.90 4.29
C PHE A 187 16.01 9.18 3.29
N GLN A 188 17.06 9.87 3.73
CA GLN A 188 18.21 10.19 2.89
C GLN A 188 19.03 8.95 2.55
N ALA A 189 19.21 8.04 3.51
CA ALA A 189 19.89 6.76 3.29
C ALA A 189 19.16 5.91 2.25
N ILE A 190 17.84 5.77 2.38
CA ILE A 190 16.99 5.04 1.42
C ILE A 190 17.07 5.68 0.04
N LYS A 191 16.89 7.01 -0.05
CA LYS A 191 16.99 7.76 -1.31
C LYS A 191 18.32 7.51 -2.01
N LYS A 192 19.43 7.56 -1.27
CA LYS A 192 20.78 7.35 -1.82
C LYS A 192 20.93 5.96 -2.42
N GLU A 193 20.48 4.92 -1.73
CA GLU A 193 20.61 3.52 -2.19
C GLU A 193 19.74 3.26 -3.44
N LEU A 194 18.53 3.81 -3.47
CA LEU A 194 17.63 3.72 -4.61
C LEU A 194 18.17 4.49 -5.83
N LEU A 195 18.71 5.70 -5.64
CA LEU A 195 19.34 6.47 -6.72
C LEU A 195 20.60 5.79 -7.26
N HIS A 196 21.42 5.21 -6.39
CA HIS A 196 22.58 4.42 -6.81
C HIS A 196 22.16 3.24 -7.68
N SER A 197 21.16 2.47 -7.23
CA SER A 197 20.57 1.37 -8.00
C SER A 197 20.01 1.82 -9.35
N LEU A 198 19.42 3.02 -9.42
CA LEU A 198 18.91 3.61 -10.66
C LEU A 198 20.06 3.96 -11.64
N GLN A 199 21.20 4.42 -11.14
CA GLN A 199 22.38 4.78 -11.94
C GLN A 199 23.13 3.56 -12.46
N GLU A 200 23.32 2.54 -11.64
CA GLU A 200 24.01 1.30 -12.06
C GLU A 200 23.27 0.60 -13.20
N ARG A 201 21.94 0.61 -13.15
CA ARG A 201 21.06 0.02 -14.17
C ARG A 201 20.84 0.94 -15.38
N ALA A 202 21.49 2.11 -15.40
CA ALA A 202 21.49 3.02 -16.55
C ALA A 202 22.59 2.74 -17.56
N LYS A 203 23.63 2.03 -17.10
CA LYS A 203 24.78 1.62 -17.89
C LYS A 203 24.47 0.33 -18.62
#